data_AF-K1U240-F1
#
_entry.id   AF-K1U240-F1
#
_cell.length_a   1.000
_cell.length_b   1.000
_cell.length_c   1.000
_cell.angle_alpha   90.00
_cell.angle_beta   90.00
_cell.angle_gamma   90.00
#
_symmetry.space_group_name_H-M   'P 1'
#
loop_
_entity.id
_entity.type
_entity.pdbx_description
1 polymer ?
#
loop_
_entity_poly.entity_id
_entity_poly.type
_entity_poly.pdbx_seq_one_letter_code
_entity_poly.pdbx_strand_id
1 'polypeptide(L)'
;MNTSYLGGEWYIDEMKTRANDAPGIPFSLPKSKYTYVNDFVPIVEKINYAADIREVIDFVRDDSPRSKLQYSDGSMVDYIPVRRIALPVNKENAIASGIVAEKDRDLMVDTVYLNLKGDALQKNELMLLDMLAHFDWKRPIYLTQVYIFQSLGLLDYL
;
A
#
# COMPACT_ATOMS: atom_id res chain seq x y z
N MET A 1 8.33 -1.16 12.02
CA MET A 1 7.15 -2.02 11.77
C MET A 1 7.61 -3.39 11.31
N ASN A 2 7.00 -4.45 11.81
CA ASN A 2 7.26 -5.81 11.36
C ASN A 2 6.21 -6.23 10.33
N THR A 3 6.60 -6.26 9.06
CA THR A 3 5.69 -6.51 7.93
C THR A 3 5.27 -7.99 7.83
N SER A 4 5.95 -8.90 8.52
CA SER A 4 5.52 -10.31 8.60
C SER A 4 4.22 -10.49 9.38
N TYR A 5 3.90 -9.58 10.30
CA TYR A 5 2.62 -9.59 11.04
C TYR A 5 1.53 -8.74 10.37
N LEU A 6 1.86 -7.99 9.30
CA LEU A 6 0.92 -7.11 8.60
C LEU A 6 -0.15 -7.85 7.77
N GLY A 7 -0.29 -9.17 7.93
CA GLY A 7 -1.47 -9.93 7.50
C GLY A 7 -2.42 -10.30 8.64
N GLY A 8 -2.03 -10.11 9.90
CA GLY A 8 -2.88 -10.37 11.06
C GLY A 8 -3.81 -9.20 11.32
N GLU A 9 -5.12 -9.44 11.40
CA GLU A 9 -6.11 -8.39 11.71
C GLU A 9 -5.81 -7.67 13.03
N TRP A 10 -5.33 -8.41 14.03
CA TRP A 10 -4.95 -7.88 15.34
C TRP A 10 -3.80 -6.88 15.23
N TYR A 11 -2.81 -7.17 14.38
CA TYR A 11 -1.66 -6.29 14.17
C TYR A 11 -2.06 -5.05 13.38
N ILE A 12 -2.91 -5.21 12.36
CA ILE A 12 -3.46 -4.07 11.61
C ILE A 12 -4.24 -3.14 12.54
N ASP A 13 -5.12 -3.70 13.39
CA ASP A 13 -5.91 -2.94 14.35
C ASP A 13 -5.02 -2.27 15.43
N GLU A 14 -4.00 -2.97 15.93
CA GLU A 14 -3.03 -2.41 16.89
C GLU A 14 -2.27 -1.23 16.28
N MET A 15 -1.79 -1.35 15.04
CA MET A 15 -1.05 -0.29 14.35
C MET A 15 -1.90 0.96 14.04
N LYS A 16 -3.24 0.86 14.06
CA LYS A 16 -4.14 2.03 13.99
C LYS A 16 -4.16 2.84 15.28
N THR A 17 -3.73 2.27 16.40
CA THR A 17 -3.69 2.96 17.70
C THR A 17 -2.46 3.85 17.83
N ARG A 18 -2.56 4.92 18.61
CA ARG A 18 -1.42 5.79 18.94
C ARG A 18 -0.47 5.05 19.88
N ALA A 19 0.82 5.07 19.58
CA ALA A 19 1.87 4.54 20.45
C ALA A 19 2.86 5.66 20.81
N ASN A 20 2.94 6.01 22.10
CA ASN A 20 3.70 7.17 22.58
C ASN A 20 3.28 8.45 21.84
N ASP A 21 4.23 9.16 21.22
CA ASP A 21 3.98 10.36 20.42
C ASP A 21 3.74 10.08 18.93
N ALA A 22 3.85 8.81 18.51
CA ALA A 22 3.58 8.43 17.14
C ALA A 22 2.07 8.26 16.93
N PRO A 23 1.45 9.00 15.99
CA PRO A 23 0.07 8.75 15.62
C PRO A 23 -0.07 7.34 15.02
N GLY A 24 -1.28 6.78 15.12
CA GLY A 24 -1.60 5.52 14.46
C GLY A 24 -1.32 5.56 12.96
N ILE A 25 -1.09 4.40 12.37
CA ILE A 25 -0.94 4.28 10.92
C ILE A 25 -2.27 4.62 10.25
N PRO A 26 -2.28 5.50 9.23
CA PRO A 26 -3.51 5.95 8.58
C PRO A 26 -4.03 4.91 7.57
N PHE A 27 -4.25 3.67 8.01
CA PHE A 27 -4.92 2.67 7.19
C PHE A 27 -6.36 3.11 6.93
N SER A 28 -6.77 2.96 5.69
CA SER A 28 -8.00 3.51 5.17
C SER A 28 -9.01 2.41 4.80
N LEU A 29 -8.54 1.18 4.60
CA LEU A 29 -9.40 0.04 4.38
C LEU A 29 -10.20 -0.29 5.65
N PRO A 30 -11.53 -0.51 5.55
CA PRO A 30 -12.35 -0.94 6.67
C PRO A 30 -12.03 -2.39 7.05
N LYS A 31 -12.39 -2.78 8.28
CA LYS A 31 -12.12 -4.13 8.80
C LYS A 31 -12.67 -5.26 7.93
N SER A 32 -13.80 -5.02 7.25
CA SER A 32 -14.39 -5.92 6.27
C SER A 32 -13.49 -6.24 5.07
N LYS A 33 -12.39 -5.49 4.84
CA LYS A 33 -11.44 -5.72 3.75
C LYS A 33 -10.19 -6.49 4.16
N TYR A 34 -10.00 -6.80 5.44
CA TYR A 34 -8.81 -7.52 5.92
C TYR A 34 -9.07 -8.57 7.02
N THR A 35 -10.28 -8.62 7.57
CA THR A 35 -10.71 -9.66 8.52
C THR A 35 -11.28 -10.86 7.77
N TYR A 36 -10.60 -12.01 7.86
CA TYR A 36 -10.97 -13.28 7.20
C TYR A 36 -11.17 -13.23 5.68
N VAL A 37 -10.75 -12.15 5.02
CA VAL A 37 -10.82 -11.94 3.58
C VAL A 37 -9.51 -11.36 3.07
N ASN A 38 -9.32 -11.36 1.74
CA ASN A 38 -8.18 -10.72 1.07
C ASN A 38 -6.81 -11.21 1.58
N ASP A 39 -6.71 -12.48 1.98
CA ASP A 39 -5.42 -13.12 2.24
C ASP A 39 -4.54 -13.15 0.98
N PHE A 40 -5.19 -13.35 -0.17
CA PHE A 40 -4.64 -13.19 -1.51
C PHE A 40 -5.62 -12.38 -2.37
N VAL A 41 -5.15 -11.28 -2.93
CA VAL A 41 -5.94 -10.39 -3.81
C VAL A 41 -5.42 -10.53 -5.24
N PRO A 42 -6.18 -11.14 -6.16
CA PRO A 42 -5.75 -11.34 -7.55
C PRO A 42 -5.39 -10.03 -8.24
N ILE A 43 -4.34 -10.06 -9.05
CA ILE A 43 -3.97 -8.98 -9.96
C ILE A 43 -4.54 -9.35 -11.34
N VAL A 44 -5.54 -8.60 -11.79
CA VAL A 44 -6.17 -8.79 -13.11
C VAL A 44 -6.06 -7.48 -13.87
N GLU A 45 -5.11 -7.43 -14.80
CA GLU A 45 -4.81 -6.24 -15.59
C GLU A 45 -5.99 -5.87 -16.50
N LYS A 46 -6.79 -4.91 -16.04
CA LYS A 46 -7.87 -4.27 -16.82
C LYS A 46 -7.39 -2.95 -17.43
N ILE A 47 -6.34 -2.36 -16.87
CA ILE A 47 -5.68 -1.16 -17.37
C ILE A 47 -4.17 -1.40 -17.52
N ASN A 48 -3.56 -0.73 -18.51
CA ASN A 48 -2.16 -0.92 -18.90
C ASN A 48 -1.27 0.30 -18.64
N TYR A 49 -1.77 1.32 -17.94
CA TYR A 49 -1.03 2.50 -17.50
C TYR A 49 -0.78 2.45 -15.99
N ALA A 50 0.12 3.30 -15.49
CA ALA A 50 0.37 3.41 -14.05
C ALA A 50 -0.79 4.14 -13.36
N ALA A 51 -1.49 3.48 -12.44
CA ALA A 51 -2.59 4.09 -11.67
C ALA A 51 -2.08 4.72 -10.39
N ASP A 52 -2.72 5.79 -9.92
CA ASP A 52 -2.41 6.39 -8.62
C ASP A 52 -2.70 5.40 -7.49
N ILE A 53 -1.81 5.30 -6.51
CA ILE A 53 -1.96 4.37 -5.39
C ILE A 53 -3.26 4.57 -4.61
N ARG A 54 -3.76 5.81 -4.48
CA ARG A 54 -5.03 6.08 -3.80
C ARG A 54 -6.20 5.53 -4.61
N GLU A 55 -6.18 5.71 -5.93
CA GLU A 55 -7.20 5.14 -6.81
C GLU A 55 -7.24 3.61 -6.71
N VAL A 56 -6.08 2.95 -6.63
CA VAL A 56 -6.00 1.49 -6.45
C VAL A 56 -6.60 1.06 -5.11
N ILE A 57 -6.30 1.77 -4.03
CA ILE A 57 -6.85 1.44 -2.71
C ILE A 57 -8.34 1.76 -2.61
N ASP A 58 -8.80 2.87 -3.19
CA ASP A 58 -10.21 3.22 -3.25
C ASP A 58 -10.99 2.23 -4.12
N PHE A 59 -10.38 1.69 -5.17
CA PHE A 59 -10.96 0.60 -5.96
C PHE A 59 -11.16 -0.66 -5.13
N VAL A 60 -10.15 -1.08 -4.35
CA VAL A 60 -10.29 -2.22 -3.43
C VAL A 60 -11.31 -1.91 -2.32
N ARG A 61 -11.40 -0.67 -1.87
CA ARG A 61 -12.39 -0.27 -0.86
C ARG A 61 -13.82 -0.35 -1.40
N ASP A 62 -14.05 -0.06 -2.67
CA ASP A 62 -15.37 -0.11 -3.30
C ASP A 62 -15.96 -1.53 -3.30
N ASP A 63 -17.24 -1.65 -2.96
CA ASP A 63 -18.00 -2.91 -2.94
C ASP A 63 -18.96 -3.06 -4.12
N SER A 64 -18.96 -2.11 -5.07
CA SER A 64 -19.77 -2.19 -6.27
C SER A 64 -19.31 -3.33 -7.21
N PRO A 65 -20.19 -3.87 -8.07
CA PRO A 65 -19.84 -5.00 -8.94
C PRO A 65 -18.65 -4.74 -9.89
N ARG A 66 -18.30 -3.48 -10.18
CA ARG A 66 -17.15 -3.12 -11.04
C ARG A 66 -15.79 -3.37 -10.37
N SER A 67 -15.72 -3.36 -9.03
CA SER A 67 -14.49 -3.58 -8.27
C SER A 67 -14.29 -5.04 -7.84
N LYS A 68 -15.15 -5.93 -8.33
CA LYS A 68 -15.18 -7.33 -7.93
C LYS A 68 -15.02 -8.26 -9.13
N LEU A 69 -14.40 -9.41 -8.90
CA LEU A 69 -14.44 -10.54 -9.81
C LEU A 69 -15.46 -11.55 -9.31
N GLN A 70 -16.28 -12.07 -10.23
CA GLN A 70 -17.18 -13.17 -9.93
C GLN A 70 -16.49 -14.50 -10.24
N TYR A 71 -16.42 -15.39 -9.26
CA TYR A 71 -16.00 -16.77 -9.46
C TYR A 71 -17.16 -17.67 -9.91
N SER A 72 -16.82 -18.88 -10.36
CA SER A 72 -17.79 -19.84 -10.88
C SER A 72 -18.84 -20.27 -9.86
N ASP A 73 -18.51 -20.19 -8.57
CA ASP A 73 -19.42 -20.46 -7.46
C ASP A 73 -20.34 -19.27 -7.11
N GLY A 74 -20.21 -18.16 -7.85
CA GLY A 74 -20.97 -16.93 -7.64
C GLY A 74 -20.38 -16.00 -6.58
N SER A 75 -19.29 -16.39 -5.90
CA SER A 75 -18.61 -15.52 -4.94
C SER A 75 -17.98 -14.31 -5.63
N MET A 76 -17.96 -13.18 -4.93
CA MET A 76 -17.41 -11.91 -5.40
C MET A 76 -16.16 -11.59 -4.60
N VAL A 77 -15.01 -11.45 -5.27
CA VAL A 77 -13.72 -11.18 -4.63
C VAL A 77 -13.16 -9.84 -5.07
N ASP A 78 -12.45 -9.15 -4.17
CA ASP A 78 -11.68 -7.95 -4.52
C ASP A 78 -10.52 -8.33 -5.45
N TYR A 79 -10.09 -7.40 -6.29
CA TYR A 79 -8.92 -7.58 -7.16
C TYR A 79 -8.19 -6.26 -7.39
N ILE A 80 -6.93 -6.35 -7.84
CA ILE A 80 -6.14 -5.19 -8.29
C ILE A 80 -6.23 -5.09 -9.82
N PRO A 81 -6.71 -3.97 -10.38
CA PRO A 81 -6.96 -3.86 -11.82
C PRO A 81 -5.72 -3.53 -12.65
N VAL A 82 -4.56 -3.37 -12.00
CA VAL A 82 -3.34 -2.78 -12.58
C VAL A 82 -2.08 -3.40 -12.02
N ARG A 83 -1.02 -3.45 -12.82
CA ARG A 83 0.29 -3.97 -12.40
C ARG A 83 1.25 -2.87 -11.94
N ARG A 84 1.15 -1.67 -12.52
CA ARG A 84 2.03 -0.54 -12.22
C ARG A 84 1.29 0.49 -11.39
N ILE A 85 1.83 0.83 -10.23
CA ILE A 85 1.25 1.79 -9.31
C ILE A 85 2.17 3.00 -9.18
N ALA A 86 1.59 4.20 -9.25
CA ALA A 86 2.26 5.47 -9.03
C ALA A 86 2.03 5.93 -7.59
N LEU A 87 3.11 6.19 -6.86
CA LEU A 87 3.11 6.80 -5.54
C LEU A 87 3.70 8.22 -5.65
N PRO A 88 2.87 9.27 -5.70
CA PRO A 88 3.35 10.65 -5.73
C PRO A 88 4.18 10.99 -4.50
N VAL A 89 5.30 11.69 -4.71
CA VAL A 89 6.18 12.15 -3.63
C VAL A 89 5.78 13.55 -3.20
N ASN A 90 5.37 13.71 -1.94
CA ASN A 90 5.20 15.04 -1.37
C ASN A 90 6.58 15.56 -0.93
N LYS A 91 7.27 16.23 -1.85
CA LYS A 91 8.65 16.69 -1.64
C LYS A 91 8.77 17.68 -0.48
N GLU A 92 7.78 18.56 -0.32
CA GLU A 92 7.73 19.53 0.77
C GLU A 92 7.67 18.83 2.14
N ASN A 93 6.74 17.89 2.30
CA ASN A 93 6.61 17.13 3.55
C ASN A 93 7.84 16.24 3.80
N ALA A 94 8.38 15.59 2.77
CA ALA A 94 9.54 14.71 2.92
C ALA A 94 10.78 15.46 3.45
N ILE A 95 10.98 16.71 3.03
CA ILE A 95 12.08 17.55 3.52
C ILE A 95 11.74 18.12 4.90
N ALA A 96 10.53 18.65 5.09
CA ALA A 96 10.10 19.22 6.37
C ALA A 96 10.13 18.21 7.52
N SER A 97 9.88 16.93 7.22
CA SER A 97 9.94 15.82 8.17
C SER A 97 11.33 15.20 8.32
N GLY A 98 12.33 15.66 7.55
CA GLY A 98 13.69 15.16 7.57
C GLY A 98 13.87 13.76 6.98
N ILE A 99 12.92 13.27 6.17
CA ILE A 99 13.07 12.03 5.39
C ILE A 99 14.18 12.19 4.35
N VAL A 100 14.26 13.36 3.71
CA VAL A 100 15.31 13.72 2.77
C VAL A 100 16.06 14.94 3.29
N ALA A 101 17.40 14.89 3.27
CA ALA A 101 18.21 16.05 3.63
C ALA A 101 18.11 17.14 2.56
N GLU A 102 18.11 18.42 2.95
CA GLU A 102 17.96 19.56 2.03
C GLU A 102 18.95 19.52 0.85
N LYS A 103 20.19 19.08 1.10
CA LYS A 103 21.24 18.92 0.09
C LYS A 103 20.92 17.89 -1.01
N ASP A 104 20.03 16.94 -0.71
CA ASP A 104 19.64 15.84 -1.59
C ASP A 104 18.28 16.12 -2.27
N ARG A 105 17.71 17.33 -2.09
CA ARG A 105 16.43 17.77 -2.67
C ARG A 105 16.37 17.54 -4.17
N ASP A 106 17.46 17.82 -4.89
CA ASP A 106 17.52 17.72 -6.34
C ASP A 106 17.54 16.27 -6.85
N LEU A 107 17.80 15.30 -5.97
CA LEU A 107 17.77 13.86 -6.28
C LEU A 107 16.37 13.27 -6.12
N MET A 108 15.41 14.03 -5.58
CA MET A 108 14.05 13.54 -5.33
C MET A 108 13.28 13.39 -6.63
N VAL A 109 12.75 12.19 -6.86
CA VAL A 109 11.77 11.95 -7.93
C VAL A 109 10.41 12.54 -7.56
N ASP A 110 9.61 12.91 -8.56
CA ASP A 110 8.22 13.36 -8.33
C ASP A 110 7.28 12.19 -8.01
N THR A 111 7.62 10.98 -8.46
CA THR A 111 6.80 9.79 -8.31
C THR A 111 7.67 8.56 -8.17
N VAL A 112 7.34 7.74 -7.17
CA VAL A 112 7.87 6.40 -6.97
C VAL A 112 6.96 5.43 -7.72
N TYR A 113 7.51 4.55 -8.54
CA TYR A 113 6.73 3.53 -9.24
C TYR A 113 6.90 2.17 -8.59
N LEU A 114 5.78 1.53 -8.25
CA LEU A 114 5.73 0.16 -7.77
C LEU A 114 5.31 -0.76 -8.92
N ASN A 115 6.01 -1.87 -9.09
CA ASN A 115 5.66 -2.88 -10.09
C ASN A 115 5.26 -4.17 -9.38
N LEU A 116 3.97 -4.50 -9.42
CA LEU A 116 3.45 -5.69 -8.77
C LEU A 116 3.91 -6.95 -9.52
N LYS A 117 4.49 -7.89 -8.76
CA LYS A 117 4.98 -9.18 -9.27
C LYS A 117 3.95 -10.28 -8.99
N GLY A 118 3.99 -11.35 -9.76
CA GLY A 118 3.08 -12.48 -9.60
C GLY A 118 1.65 -12.18 -10.09
N ASP A 119 0.72 -13.01 -9.61
CA ASP A 119 -0.69 -13.06 -9.96
C ASP A 119 -1.62 -12.58 -8.84
N ALA A 120 -1.09 -12.36 -7.62
CA ALA A 120 -1.85 -11.83 -6.49
C ALA A 120 -0.96 -11.06 -5.52
N LEU A 121 -1.57 -10.12 -4.79
CA LEU A 121 -0.98 -9.52 -3.58
C LEU A 121 -1.36 -10.33 -2.35
N GLN A 122 -0.41 -10.52 -1.44
CA GLN A 122 -0.74 -10.96 -0.09
C GLN A 122 -1.35 -9.80 0.72
N LYS A 123 -2.12 -10.12 1.76
CA LYS A 123 -2.75 -9.11 2.62
C LYS A 123 -1.78 -8.08 3.19
N ASN A 124 -0.59 -8.51 3.60
CA ASN A 124 0.45 -7.60 4.09
C ASN A 124 0.93 -6.61 3.02
N GLU A 125 1.01 -7.03 1.76
CA GLU A 125 1.32 -6.16 0.63
C GLU A 125 0.16 -5.18 0.36
N LEU A 126 -1.09 -5.66 0.39
CA LEU A 126 -2.27 -4.80 0.27
C LEU A 126 -2.28 -3.71 1.36
N MET A 127 -2.07 -4.10 2.62
CA MET A 127 -2.07 -3.15 3.74
C MET A 127 -0.88 -2.19 3.66
N LEU A 128 0.28 -2.64 3.16
CA LEU A 128 1.40 -1.73 2.91
C LEU A 128 1.05 -0.67 1.85
N LEU A 129 0.39 -1.06 0.76
CA LEU A 129 -0.10 -0.11 -0.24
C LEU A 129 -1.12 0.88 0.35
N ASP A 130 -2.04 0.39 1.19
CA ASP A 130 -3.02 1.23 1.90
C ASP A 130 -2.34 2.28 2.78
N MET A 131 -1.32 1.87 3.54
CA MET A 131 -0.50 2.79 4.32
C MET A 131 0.18 3.84 3.44
N LEU A 132 0.86 3.40 2.37
CA LEU A 132 1.61 4.29 1.48
C LEU A 132 0.70 5.33 0.80
N ALA A 133 -0.53 4.95 0.45
CA ALA A 133 -1.54 5.85 -0.11
C ALA A 133 -1.91 7.03 0.81
N HIS A 134 -1.78 6.85 2.12
CA HIS A 134 -2.22 7.81 3.14
C HIS A 134 -1.08 8.36 4.01
N PHE A 135 0.15 7.97 3.73
CA PHE A 135 1.33 8.31 4.53
C PHE A 135 1.76 9.78 4.42
N ASP A 136 1.56 10.40 3.24
CA ASP A 136 1.80 11.84 2.97
C ASP A 136 3.21 12.35 3.33
N TRP A 137 4.21 11.46 3.46
CA TRP A 137 5.61 11.80 3.67
C TRP A 137 5.89 12.66 4.91
N LYS A 138 5.08 12.51 5.96
CA LYS A 138 5.18 13.31 7.20
C LYS A 138 6.12 12.74 8.27
N ARG A 139 6.59 11.51 8.11
CA ARG A 139 7.50 10.82 9.05
C ARG A 139 8.25 9.70 8.33
N PRO A 140 9.49 9.34 8.65
CA PRO A 140 10.16 8.20 8.03
C PRO A 140 9.47 6.85 8.30
N ILE A 141 9.59 5.90 7.36
CA ILE A 141 9.13 4.51 7.52
C ILE A 141 10.33 3.64 7.90
N TYR A 142 10.24 2.98 9.06
CA TYR A 142 11.24 2.01 9.50
C TYR A 142 10.65 0.60 9.50
N LEU A 143 11.31 -0.32 8.82
CA LEU A 143 10.92 -1.73 8.73
C LEU A 143 11.98 -2.62 9.36
N THR A 144 11.55 -3.76 9.92
CA THR A 144 12.48 -4.76 10.46
C THR A 144 13.04 -5.69 9.37
N GLN A 145 12.44 -5.70 8.18
CA GLN A 145 12.80 -6.57 7.06
C GLN A 145 12.56 -5.83 5.73
N VAL A 146 13.37 -6.13 4.71
CA VAL A 146 13.32 -5.47 3.39
C VAL A 146 12.50 -6.22 2.33
N TYR A 147 12.09 -7.46 2.62
CA TYR A 147 11.53 -8.38 1.62
C TYR A 147 10.31 -7.82 0.89
N ILE A 148 9.40 -7.15 1.60
CA ILE A 148 8.20 -6.55 1.01
C ILE A 148 8.52 -5.34 0.13
N PHE A 149 9.60 -4.62 0.40
CA PHE A 149 10.08 -3.55 -0.49
C PHE A 149 10.73 -4.13 -1.73
N GLN A 150 11.46 -5.24 -1.59
CA GLN A 150 12.01 -5.98 -2.74
C GLN A 150 10.92 -6.55 -3.66
N SER A 151 9.81 -7.06 -3.09
CA SER A 151 8.68 -7.57 -3.89
C SER A 151 8.03 -6.44 -4.71
N LEU A 152 7.87 -5.25 -4.10
CA LEU A 152 7.27 -4.06 -4.72
C LEU A 152 8.22 -3.27 -5.64
N GLY A 153 9.50 -3.62 -5.70
CA GLY A 153 10.50 -2.92 -6.52
C GLY A 153 10.97 -1.58 -5.92
N LEU A 154 10.90 -1.43 -4.60
CA LEU A 154 11.25 -0.21 -3.88
C LEU A 154 12.73 -0.07 -3.54
N LEU A 155 13.55 -1.10 -3.80
CA LEU A 155 14.98 -1.07 -3.45
C LEU A 155 15.77 0.00 -4.20
N ASP A 156 15.30 0.42 -5.39
CA ASP A 156 15.94 1.47 -6.18
C ASP A 156 15.83 2.87 -5.53
N TYR A 157 15.02 3.00 -4.48
CA TYR A 157 14.76 4.24 -3.76
C TYR A 157 15.31 4.24 -2.31
N LEU A 158 16.08 3.21 -1.93
CA LEU A 158 16.68 3.06 -0.59
C LEU A 158 18.14 3.54 -0.53
#